data_AF-A0A7S0KTP9-F1
#
_entry.id   AF-A0A7S0KTP9-F1
#
_cell.length_a   1.000
_cell.length_b   1.000
_cell.length_c   1.000
_cell.angle_alpha   90.00
_cell.angle_beta   90.00
_cell.angle_gamma   90.00
#
_symmetry.space_group_name_H-M   'P 1'
#
loop_
_entity.id
_entity.type
_entity.pdbx_description
1 polymer ?
#
loop_
_entity_poly.entity_id
_entity_poly.type
_entity_poly.pdbx_seq_one_letter_code
_entity_poly.pdbx_strand_id
1 'polypeptide(L)'
;MLCVATGVIKACGRQWIAGPVVFFSYYVMGIPLACWLSFGSPDIGAMGLVVGGTVGTIIHSVIILVLVQNTDWIGEVTRALERVEANSFGRKDAGGAVTDAEALLPDVCAEVELEDMKTKSADN
;
A
#
# COMPACT_ATOMS: atom_id res chain seq x y z
N MET A 1 10.60 4.10 1.09
CA MET A 1 9.13 4.14 1.24
C MET A 1 8.38 4.31 -0.08
N LEU A 2 8.61 5.38 -0.84
CA LEU A 2 7.88 5.63 -2.10
C LEU A 2 7.94 4.45 -3.09
N CYS A 3 9.09 3.78 -3.26
CA CYS A 3 9.19 2.63 -4.17
C CYS A 3 8.34 1.44 -3.72
N VAL A 4 8.35 1.13 -2.42
CA VAL A 4 7.59 0.01 -1.85
C VAL A 4 6.09 0.31 -1.90
N ALA A 5 5.69 1.49 -1.42
CA ALA A 5 4.31 1.93 -1.44
C ALA A 5 3.74 1.96 -2.87
N THR A 6 4.43 2.60 -3.82
CA THR A 6 3.96 2.66 -5.21
C THR A 6 3.94 1.28 -5.88
N GLY A 7 4.83 0.37 -5.51
CA GLY A 7 4.79 -1.03 -5.93
C GLY A 7 3.55 -1.75 -5.40
N VAL A 8 3.33 -1.72 -4.09
CA VAL A 8 2.16 -2.36 -3.43
C VAL A 8 0.85 -1.79 -3.97
N ILE A 9 0.74 -0.46 -4.06
CA ILE A 9 -0.46 0.22 -4.54
C ILE A 9 -0.78 -0.14 -6.00
N LYS A 10 0.24 -0.28 -6.85
CA LYS A 10 0.07 -0.73 -8.24
C LYS A 10 -0.32 -2.20 -8.29
N ALA A 11 0.29 -3.05 -7.46
CA ALA A 11 -0.04 -4.47 -7.38
C ALA A 11 -1.50 -4.70 -6.97
N CYS A 12 -2.01 -3.95 -5.99
CA CYS A 12 -3.42 -4.00 -5.57
C CYS A 12 -4.38 -3.26 -6.52
N GLY A 13 -3.88 -2.51 -7.52
CA GLY A 13 -4.71 -1.64 -8.35
C GLY A 13 -5.42 -0.51 -7.57
N ARG A 14 -4.95 -0.20 -6.36
CA ARG A 14 -5.54 0.79 -5.44
C ARG A 14 -4.90 2.19 -5.56
N GLN A 15 -4.38 2.52 -6.74
CA GLN A 15 -3.69 3.78 -7.03
C GLN A 15 -4.49 5.02 -6.61
N TRP A 16 -5.81 4.96 -6.78
CA TRP A 16 -6.73 6.06 -6.51
C TRP A 16 -6.81 6.45 -5.02
N ILE A 17 -6.42 5.58 -4.09
CA ILE A 17 -6.47 5.85 -2.64
C ILE A 17 -5.22 6.59 -2.19
N ALA A 18 -4.06 6.25 -2.74
CA ALA A 18 -2.78 6.80 -2.30
C ALA A 18 -2.50 8.20 -2.85
N GLY A 19 -2.96 8.49 -4.07
CA GLY A 19 -2.75 9.80 -4.71
C GLY A 19 -3.26 10.97 -3.86
N PRO A 20 -4.55 10.96 -3.43
CA PRO A 20 -5.11 12.01 -2.58
C PRO A 20 -4.40 12.16 -1.24
N VAL A 21 -3.99 11.05 -0.63
CA VAL A 21 -3.30 11.03 0.67
C VAL A 21 -1.95 11.73 0.59
N VAL A 22 -1.15 11.41 -0.43
CA VAL A 22 0.16 12.03 -0.62
C VAL A 22 -0.01 13.53 -0.91
N PHE A 23 -0.98 13.88 -1.75
CA PHE A 23 -1.30 15.28 -2.06
C PHE A 23 -1.69 16.06 -0.81
N PHE A 24 -2.59 15.51 0.01
CA PHE A 24 -2.98 16.14 1.27
C PHE A 24 -1.78 16.34 2.21
N SER A 25 -0.93 15.33 2.39
CA SER A 25 0.23 15.45 3.28
C SER A 25 1.21 16.55 2.84
N TYR A 26 1.47 16.68 1.54
CA TYR A 26 2.47 17.60 1.03
C TYR A 26 1.93 19.02 1.00
N TYR A 27 0.71 19.20 0.50
CA TYR A 27 0.14 20.53 0.26
C TYR A 27 -0.51 21.13 1.51
N VAL A 28 -1.13 20.33 2.37
CA VAL A 28 -1.86 20.82 3.55
C VAL A 28 -0.97 20.87 4.79
N MET A 29 -0.05 19.91 4.95
CA MET A 29 0.81 19.83 6.15
C MET A 29 2.25 20.23 5.83
N GLY A 30 2.82 19.71 4.74
CA GLY A 30 4.23 19.93 4.37
C GLY A 30 4.56 21.38 4.03
N ILE A 31 3.80 22.01 3.13
CA ILE A 31 4.06 23.39 2.69
C ILE A 31 3.92 24.40 3.86
N PRO A 32 2.84 24.39 4.65
CA PRO A 32 2.72 25.34 5.77
C PRO A 32 3.80 25.15 6.82
N LEU A 33 4.16 23.90 7.13
CA LEU A 33 5.22 23.59 8.07
C LEU A 33 6.59 24.02 7.54
N ALA A 34 6.87 23.79 6.25
CA ALA A 34 8.10 24.22 5.59
C ALA A 34 8.23 25.75 5.59
N CYS A 35 7.18 26.48 5.24
CA CYS A 35 7.17 27.94 5.29
C CYS A 35 7.33 28.46 6.73
N TRP A 36 6.65 27.83 7.70
CA TRP A 36 6.74 28.24 9.10
C TRP A 36 8.13 28.00 9.69
N LEU A 37 8.78 26.88 9.35
CA LEU A 37 10.15 26.60 9.81
C LEU A 37 11.22 27.40 9.05
N SER A 38 10.94 27.75 7.78
CA SER A 38 11.91 28.46 6.94
C SER A 38 11.90 29.97 7.16
N PHE A 39 10.74 30.55 7.52
CA PHE A 39 10.57 32.00 7.72
C PHE A 39 10.10 32.39 9.14
N GLY A 40 9.76 31.42 10.00
CA GLY A 40 9.37 31.65 11.39
C GLY A 40 10.52 31.40 12.37
N SER A 41 10.32 31.70 13.66
CA SER A 41 11.32 31.39 14.71
C SER A 41 11.36 29.89 14.99
N PRO A 42 12.51 29.20 14.85
CA PRO A 42 13.87 29.70 14.61
C PRO A 42 14.13 29.83 13.10
N ASP A 43 14.62 30.99 12.64
CA ASP A 43 14.81 31.32 11.23
C ASP A 43 15.97 30.49 10.61
N ILE A 44 15.74 29.18 10.47
CA ILE A 44 16.71 28.18 10.01
C ILE A 44 16.83 28.17 8.48
N GLY A 45 16.17 29.11 7.79
CA GLY A 45 16.31 29.37 6.36
C GLY A 45 16.09 28.11 5.52
N ALA A 46 17.10 27.75 4.71
CA ALA A 46 17.03 26.61 3.80
C ALA A 46 16.89 25.24 4.51
N MET A 47 17.40 25.09 5.75
CA MET A 47 17.19 23.85 6.51
C MET A 47 15.72 23.66 6.89
N GLY A 48 14.97 24.75 7.11
CA GLY A 48 13.54 24.69 7.38
C GLY A 48 12.74 24.05 6.24
N LEU A 49 13.15 24.29 4.99
CA LEU A 49 12.52 23.68 3.81
C LEU A 49 12.77 22.16 3.76
N VAL A 50 14.00 21.74 4.04
CA VAL A 50 14.38 20.32 4.03
C VAL A 50 13.68 19.58 5.17
N VAL A 51 13.60 20.18 6.35
CA VAL A 51 12.90 19.61 7.51
C VAL A 51 11.39 19.52 7.24
N GLY A 52 10.78 20.57 6.67
CA GLY A 52 9.36 20.53 6.30
C GLY A 52 9.04 19.43 5.27
N GLY A 53 9.90 19.25 4.27
CA GLY A 53 9.80 18.14 3.32
C GLY A 53 9.97 16.76 3.97
N THR A 54 10.88 16.66 4.94
CA THR A 54 11.11 15.41 5.68
C THR A 54 9.90 15.05 6.56
N VAL A 55 9.30 16.03 7.24
CA VAL A 55 8.08 15.79 8.04
C VAL A 55 6.91 15.41 7.13
N GLY A 56 6.75 16.08 5.98
CA GLY A 56 5.73 15.70 4.98
C GLY A 56 5.88 14.25 4.51
N THR A 57 7.12 13.81 4.27
CA THR A 57 7.41 12.42 3.86
C THR A 57 7.14 11.40 4.96
N ILE A 58 7.44 11.73 6.22
CA ILE A 58 7.11 10.89 7.38
C ILE A 58 5.59 10.74 7.52
N ILE A 59 4.82 11.84 7.41
CA ILE A 59 3.36 11.81 7.57
C ILE A 59 2.71 10.88 6.55
N HIS A 60 2.97 11.05 5.24
CA HIS A 60 2.35 10.15 4.26
C HIS A 60 2.87 8.72 4.39
N SER A 61 4.11 8.52 4.84
CA SER A 61 4.67 7.19 5.08
C SER A 61 3.88 6.46 6.17
N VAL A 62 3.55 7.12 7.27
CA VAL A 62 2.75 6.54 8.36
C VAL A 62 1.34 6.25 7.88
N ILE A 63 0.69 7.18 7.16
CA ILE A 63 -0.67 6.97 6.67
C ILE A 63 -0.73 5.77 5.72
N ILE A 64 0.20 5.66 4.78
CA ILE A 64 0.24 4.53 3.85
C ILE A 64 0.51 3.23 4.59
N LEU A 65 1.41 3.21 5.58
CA LEU A 65 1.65 2.02 6.41
C LEU A 65 0.38 1.56 7.12
N VAL A 66 -0.35 2.48 7.73
CA VAL A 66 -1.62 2.18 8.40
C VAL A 66 -2.65 1.65 7.40
N LEU A 67 -2.75 2.26 6.21
CA LEU A 67 -3.65 1.77 5.16
C LEU A 67 -3.30 0.36 4.69
N VAL A 68 -2.01 0.07 4.51
CA VAL A 68 -1.51 -1.25 4.11
C VAL A 68 -1.80 -2.28 5.20
N GLN A 69 -1.61 -1.93 6.47
CA GLN A 69 -1.90 -2.82 7.59
C GLN A 69 -3.40 -3.06 7.81
N ASN A 70 -4.25 -2.07 7.53
CA ASN A 70 -5.71 -2.21 7.59
C ASN A 70 -6.31 -2.74 6.27
N THR A 71 -5.48 -3.09 5.28
CA THR A 71 -5.98 -3.69 4.04
C THR A 71 -6.34 -5.14 4.33
N ASP A 72 -7.57 -5.51 3.99
CA ASP A 72 -8.00 -6.90 3.98
C ASP A 72 -7.27 -7.64 2.85
N TRP A 73 -6.21 -8.35 3.24
CA TRP A 73 -5.37 -9.12 2.33
C TRP A 73 -6.10 -10.32 1.76
N ILE A 74 -7.05 -10.91 2.50
CA ILE A 74 -7.83 -12.07 2.03
C ILE A 74 -8.73 -11.65 0.87
N GLY A 75 -9.47 -10.55 1.04
CA GLY A 75 -10.29 -9.99 -0.03
C GLY A 75 -9.46 -9.55 -1.25
N GLU A 76 -8.23 -9.07 -1.05
CA GLU A 76 -7.34 -8.68 -2.14
C GLU A 76 -6.81 -9.91 -2.92
N VAL A 77 -6.51 -11.03 -2.23
CA VAL A 77 -6.15 -12.31 -2.87
C VAL A 77 -7.31 -12.84 -3.71
N THR A 78 -8.54 -12.84 -3.20
CA THR A 78 -9.72 -13.26 -3.96
C THR A 78 -9.90 -12.42 -5.23
N ARG A 79 -9.78 -11.09 -5.13
CA ARG A 79 -9.84 -10.19 -6.30
C ARG A 79 -8.72 -10.44 -7.31
N ALA A 80 -7.52 -10.79 -6.84
CA ALA A 80 -6.41 -11.15 -7.71
C ALA A 80 -6.70 -12.45 -8.48
N LEU A 81 -7.27 -13.46 -7.80
CA LEU A 81 -7.68 -14.73 -8.42
C LEU A 81 -8.77 -14.53 -9.47
N GLU A 82 -9.83 -13.77 -9.17
CA GLU A 82 -10.89 -13.44 -10.13
C GLU A 82 -10.33 -12.75 -11.39
N ARG A 83 -9.36 -11.84 -11.23
CA ARG A 83 -8.68 -11.18 -12.36
C ARG A 83 -7.89 -12.15 -13.23
N VAL A 84 -7.20 -13.09 -12.60
CA VAL A 84 -6.43 -14.11 -13.31
C VAL A 84 -7.38 -15.03 -14.05
N GLU A 85 -8.46 -15.50 -13.44
CA GLU A 85 -9.46 -16.38 -14.06
C GLU A 85 -10.16 -15.70 -15.25
N ALA A 86 -10.56 -14.43 -15.12
CA ALA A 86 -11.13 -13.65 -16.21
C ALA A 86 -10.17 -13.50 -17.41
N ASN A 87 -8.86 -13.34 -17.14
CA ASN A 87 -7.84 -13.31 -18.19
C ASN A 87 -7.52 -14.71 -18.76
N SER A 88 -7.68 -15.77 -17.97
CA SER A 88 -7.48 -17.17 -18.39
C SER A 88 -8.57 -17.64 -19.37
N PHE A 89 -9.80 -17.14 -19.23
CA PHE A 89 -10.89 -17.48 -20.15
C PHE A 89 -10.65 -16.94 -21.58
N GLY A 90 -9.89 -15.85 -21.71
CA GLY A 90 -9.41 -15.31 -22.99
C GLY A 90 -8.09 -15.91 -23.48
N ARG A 91 -7.48 -16.85 -22.74
CA ARG A 91 -6.17 -17.46 -23.02
C ARG A 91 -6.22 -18.99 -22.97
N LYS A 92 -7.29 -19.61 -23.45
CA LYS A 92 -7.32 -21.07 -23.71
C LYS A 92 -6.42 -21.48 -24.90
N ASP A 93 -5.81 -20.51 -25.56
CA ASP A 93 -5.05 -20.58 -26.80
C ASP A 93 -3.52 -20.41 -26.63
N ALA A 94 -3.01 -20.11 -25.43
CA ALA A 94 -1.57 -20.03 -25.17
C ALA A 94 -1.17 -20.73 -23.86
N GLY A 95 -0.90 -22.03 -23.95
CA GLY A 95 -0.40 -22.84 -22.85
C GLY A 95 0.96 -22.34 -22.34
N GLY A 96 1.08 -22.12 -21.03
CA GLY A 96 2.39 -21.88 -20.41
C GLY A 96 2.42 -21.19 -19.05
N ALA A 97 1.36 -20.49 -18.60
CA ALA A 97 1.41 -19.70 -17.35
C ALA A 97 0.55 -20.26 -16.19
N VAL A 98 -0.28 -21.28 -16.45
CA VAL A 98 -1.26 -21.78 -15.47
C VAL A 98 -0.60 -22.61 -14.35
N THR A 99 0.54 -23.24 -14.62
CA THR A 99 1.18 -24.20 -13.71
C THR A 99 1.80 -23.54 -12.47
N ASP A 100 2.28 -22.30 -12.57
CA ASP A 100 3.04 -21.65 -11.49
C ASP A 100 2.12 -20.98 -10.44
N ALA A 101 0.95 -20.50 -10.86
CA ALA A 101 -0.05 -19.95 -9.96
C ALA A 101 -0.83 -21.05 -9.22
N GLU A 102 -1.19 -22.14 -9.94
CA GLU A 102 -1.88 -23.30 -9.36
C GLU A 102 -1.01 -24.02 -8.31
N ALA A 103 0.32 -24.03 -8.48
CA ALA A 103 1.25 -24.61 -7.51
C ALA A 103 1.35 -23.81 -6.20
N LEU A 104 1.08 -22.50 -6.23
CA LEU A 104 1.11 -21.62 -5.04
C LEU A 104 -0.23 -21.55 -4.30
N LEU A 105 -1.35 -21.81 -4.98
CA LEU A 105 -2.68 -21.84 -4.40
C LEU A 105 -2.84 -22.75 -3.15
N PRO A 106 -2.36 -24.01 -3.14
CA PRO A 106 -2.56 -24.90 -1.98
C PRO A 106 -1.81 -24.44 -0.74
N ASP A 107 -0.63 -23.82 -0.91
CA ASP A 107 0.20 -23.32 0.20
C ASP A 107 -0.39 -22.05 0.82
N VAL A 108 -0.86 -21.11 -0.04
CA VAL A 108 -1.50 -19.88 0.41
C VAL A 108 -2.83 -20.16 1.11
N CYS A 109 -3.67 -21.06 0.58
CA CYS A 109 -4.93 -21.44 1.26
C CYS A 109 -4.67 -22.08 2.63
N ALA A 110 -3.63 -22.91 2.75
CA ALA A 110 -3.28 -23.54 4.02
C ALA A 110 -2.83 -22.50 5.06
N GLU A 111 -2.00 -21.52 4.67
CA GLU A 111 -1.60 -20.40 5.53
C GLU A 111 -2.81 -19.55 5.98
N VAL A 112 -3.76 -19.29 5.08
CA VAL A 112 -4.99 -18.52 5.37
C VAL A 112 -5.90 -19.24 6.37
N GLU A 113 -6.13 -20.56 6.20
CA GLU A 113 -6.95 -21.32 7.14
C GLU A 113 -6.33 -21.35 8.55
N LEU A 114 -5.00 -21.37 8.65
CA LEU A 114 -4.30 -21.28 9.94
C LEU A 114 -4.43 -19.92 10.59
N GLU A 115 -4.40 -18.82 9.82
CA GLU A 115 -4.63 -17.49 10.36
C GLU A 115 -6.07 -17.32 10.86
N ASP A 116 -7.08 -17.79 10.10
CA ASP A 116 -8.49 -17.77 10.51
C ASP A 116 -8.75 -18.60 11.77
N MET A 117 -8.08 -19.75 11.91
CA MET A 117 -8.13 -20.53 13.15
C MET A 117 -7.55 -19.77 14.34
N LYS A 118 -6.48 -19.00 14.12
CA LYS A 118 -5.79 -18.26 15.18
C LYS A 118 -6.57 -17.02 15.63
N THR A 119 -7.19 -16.28 14.71
CA THR A 119 -8.08 -15.16 15.04
C THR A 119 -9.33 -15.64 15.76
N LYS A 120 -9.95 -16.74 15.32
CA LYS A 120 -11.12 -17.32 16.00
C LYS A 120 -10.81 -17.88 17.39
N SER A 121 -9.58 -18.34 17.62
CA SER A 121 -9.12 -18.77 18.95
C SER A 121 -8.76 -17.61 19.89
N ALA A 122 -8.53 -16.40 19.37
CA ALA A 122 -8.18 -15.23 20.17
C ALA A 122 -9.41 -14.45 20.67
N ASP A 123 -10.58 -14.70 20.09
CA ASP A 123 -11.86 -14.03 20.41
C ASP A 123 -12.74 -14.83 21.40
N ASN A 124 -12.27 -15.99 21.89
CA ASN A 124 -12.98 -16.89 22.83
C ASN A 124 -12.25 -17.07 24.16
#